data_AF-A0A0M9EJ36-F1
#
_entry.id   AF-A0A0M9EJ36-F1
#
_cell.length_a   1.000
_cell.length_b   1.000
_cell.length_c   1.000
_cell.angle_alpha   90.00
_cell.angle_beta   90.00
_cell.angle_gamma   90.00
#
_symmetry.space_group_name_H-M   'P 1'
#
loop_
_entity.id
_entity.type
_entity.pdbx_description
1 polymer ?
#
loop_
_entity_poly.entity_id
_entity_poly.type
_entity_poly.pdbx_seq_one_letter_code
_entity_poly.pdbx_strand_id
1 'polypeptide(L)'
;MSLVEITASGGTPGPAPAPAATDSIATIAATNGNFDILVAALDAAGLVETFANPGDFTVFAPTDEAFTILAQDTFGIDTAGMSETDIAVALVDLLGVETLTNVLFYHVQAGSSSLDDIQDAGSVDTLLEGASFGVDGDTLNDADPDVEDPEFVDGLTDIAATNGVIHVIDRVLLPIDVAEVTPQPTIADIASTNPAFEALTGALVATGLVDLFTDPNNDFTVFAPTDDAFRALAEELGINTHGVADADLPAALVGALGIDLVREVLLYHVRPGGLSLDELQDSGLIETALPGGNLVIDGNSVVDLDPDRPNPNFVDGLTDIEAINGDIQVIDGVLLPIDVGSVTPQFLFGGFGQDIQVGSGARDVLFGFFGDDIQLGGGGSDRMFGSLGDDTMFGGDGNDGMRGGVGDDYMDGGAGNDRMFGRWGDDWMSGGNGADRMQGDSGHDTIDGGNGHDVILGNRGADILSGGNGNDHIRGGVGQDTIDGGAGNDELMGGGGADHFVFTSLSGDDTILDFRWNDTIVLDSNEFSDFAAVMDAATVSGGEITITGENGTITFHGTGITEGDFLFM
;
A
#
# COMPACT_ATOMS: atom_id res chain seq x y z
N MET A 1 -13.94 -109.12 0.03
CA MET A 1 -14.22 -108.56 1.37
C MET A 1 -14.36 -107.07 1.19
N SER A 2 -15.57 -106.58 0.92
CA SER A 2 -16.59 -106.08 1.85
C SER A 2 -16.55 -104.55 1.90
N LEU A 3 -17.66 -103.95 1.46
CA LEU A 3 -18.06 -102.54 1.55
C LEU A 3 -17.97 -101.99 2.99
N VAL A 4 -17.86 -100.67 3.15
CA VAL A 4 -18.98 -99.74 3.49
C VAL A 4 -18.41 -98.32 3.73
N GLU A 5 -19.16 -97.32 3.23
CA GLU A 5 -18.96 -95.87 3.29
C GLU A 5 -18.97 -95.26 4.71
N ILE A 6 -18.26 -94.15 4.88
CA ILE A 6 -18.40 -93.23 6.02
C ILE A 6 -18.79 -91.85 5.46
N THR A 7 -19.98 -91.36 5.82
CA THR A 7 -20.46 -89.99 5.59
C THR A 7 -20.68 -89.25 6.91
N ALA A 8 -20.63 -87.92 6.83
CA ALA A 8 -20.34 -86.94 7.88
C ALA A 8 -21.56 -86.27 8.57
N SER A 9 -21.30 -85.56 9.68
CA SER A 9 -21.88 -84.26 10.10
C SER A 9 -21.17 -83.82 11.39
N GLY A 10 -20.65 -82.62 11.65
CA GLY A 10 -20.73 -81.29 11.05
C GLY A 10 -20.55 -80.28 12.21
N GLY A 11 -19.55 -79.40 12.16
CA GLY A 11 -19.31 -78.37 13.18
C GLY A 11 -17.82 -78.13 13.42
N THR A 12 -17.22 -77.21 12.66
CA THR A 12 -15.89 -76.65 12.93
C THR A 12 -15.90 -75.85 14.24
N PRO A 13 -14.83 -75.88 15.04
CA PRO A 13 -14.69 -74.99 16.19
C PRO A 13 -14.75 -73.53 15.69
N GLY A 14 -15.53 -72.68 16.37
CA GLY A 14 -15.58 -71.25 16.06
C GLY A 14 -14.21 -70.59 16.18
N PRO A 15 -13.98 -69.46 15.49
CA PRO A 15 -12.74 -68.71 15.61
C PRO A 15 -12.51 -68.33 17.08
N ALA A 16 -11.25 -68.37 17.51
CA ALA A 16 -10.84 -67.90 18.83
C ALA A 16 -11.27 -66.43 19.02
N PRO A 17 -11.69 -66.01 20.22
CA PRO A 17 -11.94 -64.60 20.47
C PRO A 17 -10.65 -63.79 20.23
N ALA A 18 -10.78 -62.67 19.51
CA ALA A 18 -9.69 -61.71 19.33
C ALA A 18 -9.12 -61.30 20.71
N PRO A 19 -7.79 -61.11 20.85
CA PRO A 19 -7.19 -60.66 22.10
C PRO A 19 -7.83 -59.34 22.53
N ALA A 20 -8.20 -59.22 23.82
CA ALA A 20 -8.70 -57.97 24.37
C ALA A 20 -7.61 -56.90 24.30
N ALA A 21 -7.92 -55.75 23.71
CA ALA A 21 -7.01 -54.60 23.66
C ALA A 21 -6.58 -54.19 25.08
N THR A 22 -5.29 -53.90 25.26
CA THR A 22 -4.70 -53.53 26.56
C THR A 22 -4.39 -52.03 26.68
N ASP A 23 -4.34 -51.33 25.56
CA ASP A 23 -3.87 -49.94 25.45
C ASP A 23 -4.92 -49.06 24.76
N SER A 24 -4.96 -47.77 25.12
CA SER A 24 -5.84 -46.78 24.49
C SER A 24 -5.33 -46.35 23.13
N ILE A 25 -6.19 -45.71 22.33
CA ILE A 25 -5.84 -45.16 21.01
C ILE A 25 -4.57 -44.29 21.10
N ALA A 26 -4.54 -43.33 22.03
CA ALA A 26 -3.37 -42.46 22.22
C ALA A 26 -2.09 -43.24 22.61
N THR A 27 -2.22 -44.32 23.39
CA THR A 27 -1.08 -45.15 23.79
C THR A 27 -0.55 -46.00 22.63
N ILE A 28 -1.46 -46.53 21.81
CA ILE A 28 -1.11 -47.28 20.60
C ILE A 28 -0.42 -46.36 19.59
N ALA A 29 -0.94 -45.15 19.38
CA ALA A 29 -0.30 -44.15 18.52
C ALA A 29 1.11 -43.79 19.00
N ALA A 30 1.27 -43.44 20.29
CA ALA A 30 2.56 -43.04 20.87
C ALA A 30 3.62 -44.15 20.98
N THR A 31 3.26 -45.42 20.77
CA THR A 31 4.20 -46.56 20.81
C THR A 31 4.49 -47.14 19.43
N ASN A 32 3.87 -46.60 18.39
CA ASN A 32 4.04 -47.00 17.01
C ASN A 32 4.75 -45.89 16.25
N GLY A 33 6.00 -46.14 15.81
CA GLY A 33 6.85 -45.16 15.12
C GLY A 33 6.44 -44.85 13.68
N ASN A 34 5.16 -45.04 13.35
CA ASN A 34 4.55 -44.60 12.10
C ASN A 34 3.53 -43.46 12.35
N PHE A 35 3.37 -43.00 13.60
CA PHE A 35 2.40 -41.98 14.01
C PHE A 35 3.04 -40.85 14.83
N ASP A 36 4.35 -40.67 14.75
CA ASP A 36 5.05 -39.66 15.54
C ASP A 36 4.56 -38.23 15.20
N ILE A 37 4.24 -37.95 13.93
CA ILE A 37 3.67 -36.68 13.48
C ILE A 37 2.22 -36.53 13.96
N LEU A 38 1.42 -37.59 13.87
CA LEU A 38 0.03 -37.60 14.36
C LEU A 38 -0.04 -37.33 15.87
N VAL A 39 0.85 -37.95 16.66
CA VAL A 39 0.93 -37.75 18.12
C VAL A 39 1.33 -36.31 18.44
N ALA A 40 2.29 -35.74 17.71
CA ALA A 40 2.68 -34.34 17.87
C ALA A 40 1.54 -33.37 17.49
N ALA A 41 0.79 -33.66 16.42
CA ALA A 41 -0.38 -32.87 16.02
C ALA A 41 -1.51 -32.92 17.07
N LEU A 42 -1.77 -34.09 17.66
CA LEU A 42 -2.72 -34.25 18.76
C LEU A 42 -2.30 -33.46 20.02
N ASP A 43 -1.00 -33.40 20.32
CA ASP A 43 -0.47 -32.61 21.45
C ASP A 43 -0.61 -31.11 21.19
N ALA A 44 -0.25 -30.66 19.99
CA ALA A 44 -0.41 -29.26 19.57
C ALA A 44 -1.88 -28.80 19.58
N ALA A 45 -2.82 -29.66 19.21
CA ALA A 45 -4.25 -29.40 19.27
C ALA A 45 -4.86 -29.58 20.68
N GLY A 46 -4.09 -30.05 21.66
CA GLY A 46 -4.58 -30.30 23.02
C GLY A 46 -5.56 -31.48 23.12
N LEU A 47 -5.50 -32.44 22.20
CA LEU A 47 -6.44 -33.56 22.07
C LEU A 47 -5.90 -34.89 22.66
N VAL A 48 -4.66 -34.94 23.14
CA VAL A 48 -4.05 -36.17 23.70
C VAL A 48 -4.93 -36.80 24.80
N GLU A 49 -5.46 -36.00 25.72
CA GLU A 49 -6.32 -36.52 26.79
C GLU A 49 -7.66 -37.05 26.27
N THR A 50 -8.20 -36.48 25.20
CA THR A 50 -9.46 -36.91 24.57
C THR A 50 -9.37 -38.36 24.09
N PHE A 51 -8.25 -38.73 23.45
CA PHE A 51 -8.03 -40.08 22.92
C PHE A 51 -7.34 -41.04 23.90
N ALA A 52 -6.93 -40.56 25.07
CA ALA A 52 -6.42 -41.39 26.16
C ALA A 52 -7.52 -41.83 27.14
N ASN A 53 -8.60 -41.06 27.27
CA ASN A 53 -9.70 -41.31 28.20
C ASN A 53 -10.70 -42.39 27.70
N PRO A 54 -11.53 -42.96 28.60
CA PRO A 54 -12.58 -43.90 28.21
C PRO A 54 -13.55 -43.26 27.21
N GLY A 55 -13.79 -43.96 26.10
CA GLY A 55 -14.64 -43.54 25.00
C GLY A 55 -14.87 -44.72 24.05
N ASP A 56 -15.58 -44.48 22.96
CA ASP A 56 -15.79 -45.45 21.90
C ASP A 56 -15.66 -44.72 20.56
N PHE A 57 -14.53 -44.93 19.87
CA PHE A 57 -14.16 -44.18 18.67
C PHE A 57 -13.66 -45.11 17.57
N THR A 58 -13.84 -44.70 16.34
CA THR A 58 -13.10 -45.24 15.19
C THR A 58 -12.20 -44.13 14.69
N VAL A 59 -10.88 -44.38 14.67
CA VAL A 59 -9.88 -43.40 14.22
C VAL A 59 -9.25 -43.88 12.93
N PHE A 60 -9.32 -43.05 11.91
CA PHE A 60 -8.62 -43.21 10.64
C PHE A 60 -7.26 -42.53 10.81
N ALA A 61 -6.22 -43.27 11.15
CA ALA A 61 -4.91 -42.73 11.55
C ALA A 61 -3.99 -42.59 10.33
N PRO A 62 -3.65 -41.36 9.90
CA PRO A 62 -2.65 -41.17 8.86
C PRO A 62 -1.26 -41.52 9.37
N THR A 63 -0.44 -42.08 8.50
CA THR A 63 0.98 -42.36 8.80
C THR A 63 1.84 -41.09 8.80
N ASP A 64 3.06 -41.18 9.30
CA ASP A 64 4.06 -40.10 9.19
C ASP A 64 4.38 -39.76 7.72
N GLU A 65 4.36 -40.76 6.84
CA GLU A 65 4.50 -40.55 5.39
C GLU A 65 3.31 -39.76 4.83
N ALA A 66 2.08 -40.05 5.28
CA ALA A 66 0.88 -39.32 4.91
C ALA A 66 0.97 -37.82 5.24
N PHE A 67 1.40 -37.48 6.46
CA PHE A 67 1.59 -36.09 6.86
C PHE A 67 2.77 -35.42 6.14
N THR A 68 3.81 -36.19 5.81
CA THR A 68 4.95 -35.66 5.03
C THR A 68 4.52 -35.33 3.61
N ILE A 69 3.72 -36.19 2.98
CA ILE A 69 3.11 -35.94 1.66
C ILE A 69 2.23 -34.69 1.73
N LEU A 70 1.36 -34.57 2.73
CA LEU A 70 0.55 -33.36 2.93
C LEU A 70 1.43 -32.10 3.04
N ALA A 71 2.47 -32.13 3.88
CA ALA A 71 3.36 -30.99 4.06
C ALA A 71 4.08 -30.60 2.75
N GLN A 72 4.61 -31.55 1.99
CA GLN A 72 5.39 -31.31 0.78
C GLN A 72 4.51 -31.03 -0.44
N ASP A 73 3.61 -31.94 -0.76
CA ASP A 73 2.87 -31.96 -2.03
C ASP A 73 1.69 -31.00 -1.98
N THR A 74 1.05 -30.83 -0.82
CA THR A 74 -0.12 -29.95 -0.66
C THR A 74 0.28 -28.55 -0.20
N PHE A 75 1.22 -28.43 0.74
CA PHE A 75 1.57 -27.14 1.35
C PHE A 75 2.96 -26.59 0.99
N GLY A 76 3.75 -27.29 0.18
CA GLY A 76 5.06 -26.80 -0.28
C GLY A 76 6.10 -26.63 0.83
N ILE A 77 5.90 -27.23 2.00
CA ILE A 77 6.85 -27.18 3.11
C ILE A 77 8.07 -28.04 2.77
N ASP A 78 9.27 -27.44 2.79
CA ASP A 78 10.52 -28.19 2.65
C ASP A 78 10.79 -28.99 3.93
N THR A 79 10.39 -30.26 3.94
CA THR A 79 10.59 -31.16 5.09
C THR A 79 11.98 -31.81 5.13
N ALA A 80 12.89 -31.47 4.20
CA ALA A 80 14.20 -32.10 4.12
C ALA A 80 15.04 -31.88 5.38
N GLY A 81 15.21 -32.95 6.17
CA GLY A 81 16.00 -32.92 7.40
C GLY A 81 15.28 -32.37 8.62
N MET A 82 13.97 -32.10 8.53
CA MET A 82 13.12 -31.81 9.67
C MET A 82 12.87 -33.09 10.49
N SER A 83 12.67 -32.93 11.81
CA SER A 83 12.14 -34.01 12.63
C SER A 83 10.62 -34.12 12.46
N GLU A 84 10.04 -35.26 12.81
CA GLU A 84 8.60 -35.50 12.79
C GLU A 84 7.83 -34.47 13.65
N THR A 85 8.44 -34.06 14.77
CA THR A 85 7.89 -32.99 15.62
C THR A 85 7.96 -31.62 14.93
N ASP A 86 9.03 -31.31 14.21
CA ASP A 86 9.16 -30.03 13.49
C ASP A 86 8.16 -29.95 12.32
N ILE A 87 7.88 -31.08 11.64
CA ILE A 87 6.87 -31.14 10.59
C ILE A 87 5.48 -30.86 11.19
N ALA A 88 5.16 -31.45 12.34
CA ALA A 88 3.91 -31.17 13.04
C ALA A 88 3.78 -29.69 13.44
N VAL A 89 4.86 -29.08 13.94
CA VAL A 89 4.87 -27.64 14.28
C VAL A 89 4.66 -26.77 13.04
N ALA A 90 5.33 -27.08 11.92
CA ALA A 90 5.15 -26.33 10.68
C ALA A 90 3.71 -26.41 10.15
N LEU A 91 3.06 -27.57 10.24
CA LEU A 91 1.65 -27.71 9.91
C LEU A 91 0.74 -26.91 10.86
N VAL A 92 1.05 -26.85 12.16
CA VAL A 92 0.31 -26.03 13.12
C VAL A 92 0.46 -24.54 12.82
N ASP A 93 1.68 -24.09 12.53
CA ASP A 93 1.97 -22.69 12.22
C ASP A 93 1.28 -22.25 10.93
N LEU A 94 1.17 -23.15 9.95
CA LEU A 94 0.48 -22.91 8.69
C LEU A 94 -1.05 -22.89 8.85
N LEU A 95 -1.61 -23.96 9.41
CA LEU A 95 -3.06 -24.18 9.46
C LEU A 95 -3.74 -23.39 10.59
N GLY A 96 -2.99 -23.07 11.63
CA GLY A 96 -3.53 -22.66 12.91
C GLY A 96 -4.15 -23.83 13.70
N VAL A 97 -4.25 -23.65 15.02
CA VAL A 97 -4.72 -24.69 15.95
C VAL A 97 -6.18 -25.09 15.69
N GLU A 98 -7.03 -24.14 15.28
CA GLU A 98 -8.46 -24.40 15.02
C GLU A 98 -8.66 -25.29 13.78
N THR A 99 -8.02 -24.95 12.66
CA THR A 99 -8.06 -25.74 11.43
C THR A 99 -7.47 -27.12 11.63
N LEU A 100 -6.32 -27.22 12.30
CA LEU A 100 -5.72 -28.52 12.62
C LEU A 100 -6.65 -29.38 13.49
N THR A 101 -7.36 -28.77 14.45
CA THR A 101 -8.36 -29.48 15.26
C THR A 101 -9.51 -30.03 14.41
N ASN A 102 -9.98 -29.26 13.43
CA ASN A 102 -11.03 -29.70 12.50
C ASN A 102 -10.57 -30.86 11.62
N VAL A 103 -9.34 -30.78 11.08
CA VAL A 103 -8.72 -31.88 10.33
C VAL A 103 -8.66 -33.13 11.21
N LEU A 104 -8.17 -33.03 12.45
CA LEU A 104 -8.08 -34.17 13.36
C LEU A 104 -9.45 -34.76 13.73
N PHE A 105 -10.50 -33.95 13.87
CA PHE A 105 -11.86 -34.47 14.12
C PHE A 105 -12.52 -35.09 12.88
N TYR A 106 -12.13 -34.69 11.68
CA TYR A 106 -12.58 -35.32 10.44
C TYR A 106 -12.09 -36.78 10.31
N HIS A 107 -10.97 -37.11 10.96
CA HIS A 107 -10.42 -38.47 11.01
C HIS A 107 -11.08 -39.38 12.04
N VAL A 108 -12.13 -38.94 12.72
CA VAL A 108 -12.70 -39.68 13.85
C VAL A 108 -14.20 -39.83 13.71
N GLN A 109 -14.70 -41.05 13.88
CA GLN A 109 -16.11 -41.36 14.01
C GLN A 109 -16.43 -41.76 15.46
N ALA A 110 -17.63 -41.39 15.93
CA ALA A 110 -18.15 -41.88 17.20
C ALA A 110 -18.62 -43.35 17.08
N GLY A 111 -18.18 -44.20 18.02
CA GLY A 111 -18.44 -45.63 18.04
C GLY A 111 -17.32 -46.46 17.40
N SER A 112 -17.17 -47.72 17.81
CA SER A 112 -16.24 -48.67 17.21
C SER A 112 -16.89 -49.38 16.01
N SER A 113 -16.33 -49.19 14.82
CA SER A 113 -16.75 -49.83 13.58
C SER A 113 -15.58 -50.64 13.02
N SER A 114 -15.84 -51.89 12.64
CA SER A 114 -14.85 -52.68 11.89
C SER A 114 -14.73 -52.19 10.45
N LEU A 115 -13.66 -52.57 9.76
CA LEU A 115 -13.49 -52.22 8.35
C LEU A 115 -14.66 -52.71 7.50
N ASP A 116 -15.11 -53.95 7.73
CA ASP A 116 -16.28 -54.53 7.04
C ASP A 116 -17.54 -53.66 7.24
N ASP A 117 -17.78 -53.16 8.46
CA ASP A 117 -18.95 -52.32 8.75
C ASP A 117 -18.89 -50.96 8.03
N ILE A 118 -17.68 -50.40 7.92
CA ILE A 118 -17.42 -49.10 7.26
C ILE A 118 -17.61 -49.23 5.74
N GLN A 119 -17.06 -50.29 5.15
CA GLN A 119 -17.20 -50.58 3.71
C GLN A 119 -18.66 -50.87 3.33
N ASP A 120 -19.41 -51.58 4.17
CA ASP A 120 -20.83 -51.84 3.95
C ASP A 120 -21.69 -50.55 4.10
N ALA A 121 -21.27 -49.60 4.95
CA ALA A 121 -21.97 -48.34 5.14
C ALA A 121 -21.77 -47.36 3.97
N GLY A 122 -20.63 -47.41 3.29
CA GLY A 122 -20.29 -46.59 2.13
C GLY A 122 -20.06 -45.10 2.42
N SER A 123 -20.17 -44.67 3.68
CA SER A 123 -19.87 -43.31 4.14
C SER A 123 -19.66 -43.30 5.65
N VAL A 124 -18.89 -42.34 6.14
CA VAL A 124 -18.55 -42.17 7.55
C VAL A 124 -18.94 -40.77 8.01
N ASP A 125 -19.81 -40.70 9.03
CA ASP A 125 -20.09 -39.45 9.75
C ASP A 125 -19.01 -39.20 10.80
N THR A 126 -18.36 -38.04 10.74
CA THR A 126 -17.19 -37.71 11.57
C THR A 126 -17.56 -36.95 12.84
N LEU A 127 -16.59 -36.70 13.72
CA LEU A 127 -16.74 -35.84 14.90
C LEU A 127 -16.73 -34.35 14.54
N LEU A 128 -16.30 -33.99 13.34
CA LEU A 128 -16.46 -32.64 12.82
C LEU A 128 -17.93 -32.42 12.43
N GLU A 129 -18.58 -31.45 13.06
CA GLU A 129 -20.03 -31.27 12.95
C GLU A 129 -20.47 -31.04 11.50
N GLY A 130 -21.32 -31.94 10.99
CA GLY A 130 -21.86 -31.85 9.64
C GLY A 130 -20.94 -32.35 8.53
N ALA A 131 -19.77 -32.89 8.86
CA ALA A 131 -18.80 -33.41 7.90
C ALA A 131 -18.81 -34.95 7.84
N SER A 132 -18.82 -35.48 6.62
CA SER A 132 -18.70 -36.90 6.32
C SER A 132 -17.79 -37.12 5.11
N PHE A 133 -17.26 -38.34 4.96
CA PHE A 133 -16.52 -38.77 3.77
C PHE A 133 -17.08 -40.08 3.22
N GLY A 134 -16.86 -40.32 1.93
CA GLY A 134 -17.30 -41.52 1.22
C GLY A 134 -16.35 -42.69 1.41
N VAL A 135 -16.85 -43.91 1.31
CA VAL A 135 -16.04 -45.14 1.32
C VAL A 135 -16.40 -45.97 0.10
N ASP A 136 -15.42 -46.26 -0.76
CA ASP A 136 -15.58 -47.15 -1.92
C ASP A 136 -14.48 -48.22 -1.92
N GLY A 137 -14.80 -49.39 -1.38
CA GLY A 137 -13.82 -50.46 -1.19
C GLY A 137 -12.72 -50.03 -0.22
N ASP A 138 -11.48 -50.00 -0.71
CA ASP A 138 -10.32 -49.64 0.11
C ASP A 138 -9.98 -48.13 0.06
N THR A 139 -10.73 -47.35 -0.73
CA THR A 139 -10.52 -45.91 -0.94
C THR A 139 -11.52 -45.09 -0.13
N LEU A 140 -11.04 -44.01 0.47
CA LEU A 140 -11.80 -43.02 1.21
C LEU A 140 -11.91 -41.75 0.36
N ASN A 141 -13.11 -41.47 -0.14
CA ASN A 141 -13.36 -40.27 -0.94
C ASN A 141 -13.57 -39.10 0.02
N ASP A 142 -12.55 -38.25 0.13
CA ASP A 142 -12.55 -37.12 1.04
C ASP A 142 -13.33 -35.92 0.45
N ALA A 143 -13.32 -34.77 1.13
CA ALA A 143 -14.07 -33.61 0.67
C ALA A 143 -13.33 -32.75 -0.37
N ASP A 144 -12.06 -33.07 -0.67
CA ASP A 144 -11.15 -32.24 -1.44
C ASP A 144 -10.82 -32.90 -2.80
N PRO A 145 -11.31 -32.33 -3.92
CA PRO A 145 -11.13 -32.93 -5.24
C PRO A 145 -9.71 -32.80 -5.79
N ASP A 146 -8.85 -31.98 -5.18
CA ASP A 146 -7.52 -31.63 -5.68
C ASP A 146 -6.38 -32.46 -5.04
N VAL A 147 -6.70 -33.28 -4.04
CA VAL A 147 -5.79 -34.28 -3.46
C VAL A 147 -6.18 -35.70 -3.89
N GLU A 148 -5.21 -36.62 -3.98
CA GLU A 148 -5.57 -38.02 -4.22
C GLU A 148 -6.26 -38.62 -2.99
N ASP A 149 -7.34 -39.35 -3.22
CA ASP A 149 -8.14 -40.02 -2.19
C ASP A 149 -7.28 -40.92 -1.28
N PRO A 150 -7.43 -40.86 0.06
CA PRO A 150 -6.75 -41.78 0.97
C PRO A 150 -7.16 -43.24 0.78
N GLU A 151 -6.23 -44.16 0.96
CA GLU A 151 -6.47 -45.60 0.96
C GLU A 151 -6.16 -46.22 2.33
N PHE A 152 -6.85 -47.31 2.67
CA PHE A 152 -6.49 -48.11 3.83
C PHE A 152 -5.15 -48.83 3.61
N VAL A 153 -4.27 -48.77 4.61
CA VAL A 153 -2.99 -49.47 4.52
C VAL A 153 -3.20 -50.96 4.75
N ASP A 154 -2.84 -51.75 3.74
CA ASP A 154 -2.97 -53.22 3.70
C ASP A 154 -2.45 -53.89 4.98
N GLY A 155 -3.35 -54.58 5.69
CA GLY A 155 -3.03 -55.36 6.89
C GLY A 155 -2.79 -54.53 8.16
N LEU A 156 -3.06 -53.22 8.12
CA LEU A 156 -3.01 -52.30 9.26
C LEU A 156 -4.39 -51.69 9.58
N THR A 157 -5.44 -52.51 9.55
CA THR A 157 -6.83 -52.15 9.89
C THR A 157 -7.37 -53.00 11.03
N ASP A 158 -8.52 -52.63 11.60
CA ASP A 158 -9.14 -53.30 12.76
C ASP A 158 -8.23 -53.41 14.00
N ILE A 159 -7.36 -52.42 14.22
CA ILE A 159 -6.45 -52.42 15.37
C ILE A 159 -7.28 -52.07 16.62
N ALA A 160 -7.56 -53.07 17.44
CA ALA A 160 -8.38 -52.91 18.63
C ALA A 160 -7.65 -52.08 19.72
N ALA A 161 -8.34 -51.07 20.26
CA ALA A 161 -7.93 -50.26 21.39
C ALA A 161 -8.94 -50.40 22.56
N THR A 162 -8.55 -50.01 23.77
CA THR A 162 -9.46 -50.09 24.94
C THR A 162 -10.65 -49.12 24.83
N ASN A 163 -10.54 -48.09 23.99
CA ASN A 163 -11.52 -47.04 23.79
C ASN A 163 -11.91 -46.88 22.31
N GLY A 164 -11.72 -47.91 21.48
CA GLY A 164 -12.08 -47.84 20.08
C GLY A 164 -11.39 -48.83 19.15
N VAL A 165 -11.34 -48.47 17.86
CA VAL A 165 -10.63 -49.16 16.78
C VAL A 165 -9.82 -48.13 15.98
N ILE A 166 -8.65 -48.53 15.49
CA ILE A 166 -7.81 -47.73 14.59
C ILE A 166 -7.74 -48.42 13.22
N HIS A 167 -7.94 -47.64 12.15
CA HIS A 167 -7.67 -48.00 10.77
C HIS A 167 -6.58 -47.10 10.23
N VAL A 168 -5.50 -47.66 9.71
CA VAL A 168 -4.37 -46.87 9.22
C VAL A 168 -4.60 -46.48 7.77
N ILE A 169 -4.35 -45.22 7.44
CA ILE A 169 -4.52 -44.66 6.10
C ILE A 169 -3.21 -44.04 5.60
N ASP A 170 -3.02 -44.03 4.28
CA ASP A 170 -1.77 -43.60 3.64
C ASP A 170 -1.73 -42.10 3.29
N ARG A 171 -2.86 -41.39 3.41
CA ARG A 171 -3.00 -39.95 3.21
C ARG A 171 -3.85 -39.32 4.32
N VAL A 172 -3.76 -38.00 4.46
CA VAL A 172 -4.54 -37.23 5.44
C VAL A 172 -5.89 -36.85 4.81
N LEU A 173 -7.00 -37.12 5.49
CA LEU A 173 -8.35 -36.69 5.10
C LEU A 173 -8.52 -35.18 5.35
N LEU A 174 -8.98 -34.44 4.35
CA LEU A 174 -9.15 -32.99 4.47
C LEU A 174 -10.64 -32.59 4.45
N PRO A 175 -11.14 -31.89 5.49
CA PRO A 175 -12.56 -31.50 5.59
C PRO A 175 -12.92 -30.26 4.76
N ILE A 176 -11.95 -29.69 4.06
CA ILE A 176 -12.03 -28.42 3.33
C ILE A 176 -11.11 -28.51 2.11
N ASP A 177 -11.46 -27.78 1.06
CA ASP A 177 -10.65 -27.61 -0.14
C ASP A 177 -9.29 -26.97 0.24
N VAL A 178 -8.18 -27.66 -0.04
CA VAL A 178 -6.81 -27.18 0.23
C VAL A 178 -6.47 -25.88 -0.48
N ALA A 179 -7.19 -25.52 -1.55
CA ALA A 179 -7.07 -24.20 -2.17
C ALA A 179 -7.44 -23.05 -1.22
N GLU A 180 -8.29 -23.29 -0.21
CA GLU A 180 -8.64 -22.30 0.81
C GLU A 180 -7.63 -22.23 1.97
N VAL A 181 -6.69 -23.18 2.06
CA VAL A 181 -5.81 -23.38 3.23
C VAL A 181 -4.32 -23.21 2.90
N THR A 182 -3.94 -23.24 1.63
CA THR A 182 -2.61 -22.81 1.20
C THR A 182 -2.48 -21.28 1.38
N PRO A 183 -1.44 -20.76 2.05
CA PRO A 183 -1.20 -19.33 2.02
C PRO A 183 -0.95 -18.94 0.57
N GLN A 184 -1.77 -18.03 0.05
CA GLN A 184 -1.49 -17.42 -1.24
C GLN A 184 -0.05 -16.88 -1.19
N PRO A 185 0.78 -17.13 -2.21
CA PRO A 185 2.14 -16.64 -2.22
C PRO A 185 2.14 -15.11 -2.14
N THR A 186 3.18 -14.52 -1.54
CA THR A 186 3.31 -13.06 -1.54
C THR A 186 3.71 -12.57 -2.93
N ILE A 187 3.53 -11.28 -3.21
CA ILE A 187 3.98 -10.66 -4.47
C ILE A 187 5.47 -10.96 -4.74
N ALA A 188 6.30 -10.94 -3.71
CA ALA A 188 7.72 -11.30 -3.83
C ALA A 188 7.94 -12.77 -4.21
N ASP A 189 7.18 -13.69 -3.61
CA ASP A 189 7.28 -15.13 -3.91
C ASP A 189 6.88 -15.41 -5.36
N ILE A 190 5.76 -14.80 -5.81
CA ILE A 190 5.28 -14.90 -7.18
C ILE A 190 6.31 -14.33 -8.16
N ALA A 191 6.83 -13.14 -7.89
CA ALA A 191 7.85 -12.52 -8.74
C ALA A 191 9.07 -13.43 -8.88
N SER A 192 9.56 -14.00 -7.77
CA SER A 192 10.78 -14.82 -7.74
C SER A 192 10.68 -16.16 -8.46
N THR A 193 9.46 -16.68 -8.65
CA THR A 193 9.20 -17.98 -9.28
C THR A 193 8.71 -17.87 -10.72
N ASN A 194 8.33 -16.66 -11.16
CA ASN A 194 7.83 -16.41 -12.50
C ASN A 194 8.97 -16.11 -13.50
N PRO A 195 9.13 -16.89 -14.57
CA PRO A 195 10.21 -16.71 -15.54
C PRO A 195 10.08 -15.45 -16.41
N ALA A 196 9.00 -14.69 -16.30
CA ALA A 196 8.83 -13.40 -16.97
C ALA A 196 9.28 -12.19 -16.13
N PHE A 197 9.68 -12.43 -14.87
CA PHE A 197 10.00 -11.41 -13.87
C PHE A 197 11.43 -11.52 -13.33
N GLU A 198 12.35 -12.17 -14.04
CA GLU A 198 13.74 -12.29 -13.59
C GLU A 198 14.38 -10.90 -13.36
N ALA A 199 14.12 -9.94 -14.24
CA ALA A 199 14.56 -8.56 -14.12
C ALA A 199 13.82 -7.82 -12.99
N LEU A 200 12.51 -8.02 -12.82
CA LEU A 200 11.75 -7.41 -11.74
C LEU A 200 12.27 -7.88 -10.37
N THR A 201 12.46 -9.19 -10.17
CA THR A 201 13.05 -9.75 -8.95
C THR A 201 14.45 -9.21 -8.71
N GLY A 202 15.30 -9.16 -9.73
CA GLY A 202 16.63 -8.56 -9.61
C GLY A 202 16.58 -7.08 -9.22
N ALA A 203 15.60 -6.32 -9.70
CA ALA A 203 15.43 -4.91 -9.39
C ALA A 203 14.93 -4.68 -7.96
N LEU A 204 13.99 -5.50 -7.47
CA LEU A 204 13.54 -5.49 -6.08
C LEU A 204 14.68 -5.80 -5.11
N VAL A 205 15.53 -6.78 -5.45
CA VAL A 205 16.72 -7.13 -4.68
C VAL A 205 17.73 -6.00 -4.68
N ALA A 206 18.05 -5.45 -5.86
CA ALA A 206 19.04 -4.39 -6.00
C ALA A 206 18.65 -3.14 -5.19
N THR A 207 17.36 -2.80 -5.20
CA THR A 207 16.83 -1.59 -4.55
C THR A 207 16.48 -1.79 -3.08
N GLY A 208 16.46 -3.03 -2.57
CA GLY A 208 16.08 -3.33 -1.19
C GLY A 208 14.58 -3.12 -0.94
N LEU A 209 13.74 -3.52 -1.89
CA LEU A 209 12.27 -3.47 -1.79
C LEU A 209 11.63 -4.83 -1.51
N VAL A 210 12.40 -5.92 -1.45
CA VAL A 210 11.87 -7.29 -1.26
C VAL A 210 10.97 -7.37 -0.02
N ASP A 211 11.43 -6.87 1.13
CA ASP A 211 10.68 -6.93 2.40
C ASP A 211 9.29 -6.26 2.30
N LEU A 212 9.15 -5.21 1.48
CA LEU A 212 7.88 -4.53 1.25
C LEU A 212 6.84 -5.48 0.62
N PHE A 213 7.29 -6.33 -0.30
CA PHE A 213 6.43 -7.26 -1.06
C PHE A 213 6.39 -8.67 -0.47
N THR A 214 7.11 -8.92 0.63
CA THR A 214 7.04 -10.17 1.40
C THR A 214 6.16 -10.04 2.64
N ASP A 215 5.92 -8.83 3.16
CA ASP A 215 5.04 -8.65 4.32
C ASP A 215 3.56 -8.93 3.94
N PRO A 216 2.90 -9.93 4.56
CA PRO A 216 1.52 -10.28 4.27
C PRO A 216 0.50 -9.27 4.81
N ASN A 217 0.91 -8.31 5.66
CA ASN A 217 0.01 -7.27 6.16
C ASN A 217 -0.11 -6.07 5.22
N ASN A 218 0.76 -6.02 4.21
CA ASN A 218 0.65 -5.02 3.16
C ASN A 218 -0.43 -5.43 2.15
N ASP A 219 -0.92 -4.45 1.39
CA ASP A 219 -1.93 -4.67 0.37
C ASP A 219 -1.66 -3.74 -0.80
N PHE A 220 -1.40 -4.29 -1.98
CA PHE A 220 -0.96 -3.54 -3.17
C PHE A 220 -1.57 -4.05 -4.47
N THR A 221 -1.77 -3.16 -5.44
CA THR A 221 -1.77 -3.55 -6.85
C THR A 221 -0.39 -3.25 -7.44
N VAL A 222 0.27 -4.23 -8.04
CA VAL A 222 1.57 -4.06 -8.70
C VAL A 222 1.42 -4.23 -10.20
N PHE A 223 1.68 -3.17 -10.95
CA PHE A 223 1.80 -3.22 -12.41
C PHE A 223 3.17 -3.82 -12.76
N ALA A 224 3.30 -5.15 -12.84
CA ALA A 224 4.59 -5.81 -13.03
C ALA A 224 5.08 -5.73 -14.49
N PRO A 225 6.18 -5.01 -14.79
CA PRO A 225 6.78 -5.01 -16.10
C PRO A 225 7.50 -6.34 -16.38
N THR A 226 7.34 -6.85 -17.60
CA THR A 226 8.04 -8.06 -18.06
C THR A 226 9.54 -7.83 -18.29
N ASP A 227 10.31 -8.92 -18.37
CA ASP A 227 11.74 -8.88 -18.72
C ASP A 227 12.00 -8.17 -20.06
N ASP A 228 11.13 -8.39 -21.06
CA ASP A 228 11.18 -7.71 -22.35
C ASP A 228 10.99 -6.19 -22.20
N ALA A 229 10.13 -5.75 -21.28
CA ALA A 229 9.92 -4.33 -21.00
C ALA A 229 11.16 -3.67 -20.39
N PHE A 230 11.80 -4.30 -19.40
CA PHE A 230 13.07 -3.82 -18.83
C PHE A 230 14.18 -3.75 -19.87
N ARG A 231 14.26 -4.76 -20.74
CA ARG A 231 15.25 -4.81 -21.82
C ARG A 231 15.02 -3.69 -22.83
N ALA A 232 13.78 -3.42 -23.20
CA ALA A 232 13.42 -2.29 -24.08
C ALA A 232 13.84 -0.95 -23.47
N LEU A 233 13.56 -0.72 -22.18
CA LEU A 233 14.00 0.48 -21.46
C LEU A 233 15.53 0.61 -21.46
N ALA A 234 16.26 -0.46 -21.18
CA ALA A 234 17.72 -0.44 -21.19
C ALA A 234 18.28 -0.07 -22.58
N GLU A 235 17.69 -0.60 -23.66
CA GLU A 235 18.07 -0.26 -25.03
C GLU A 235 17.77 1.20 -25.39
N GLU A 236 16.63 1.73 -24.92
CA GLU A 236 16.22 3.13 -25.07
C GLU A 236 17.22 4.09 -24.40
N LEU A 237 17.72 3.72 -23.22
CA LEU A 237 18.76 4.44 -22.48
C LEU A 237 20.18 4.27 -23.07
N GLY A 238 20.32 3.51 -24.16
CA GLY A 238 21.60 3.26 -24.82
C GLY A 238 22.51 2.27 -24.09
N ILE A 239 21.96 1.47 -23.17
CA ILE A 239 22.67 0.41 -22.46
C ILE A 239 22.82 -0.79 -23.41
N ASN A 240 24.02 -1.37 -23.49
CA ASN A 240 24.23 -2.56 -24.31
C ASN A 240 23.69 -3.81 -23.60
N THR A 241 22.50 -4.24 -23.99
CA THR A 241 21.80 -5.43 -23.46
C THR A 241 22.24 -6.74 -24.12
N HIS A 242 23.10 -6.70 -25.14
CA HIS A 242 23.45 -7.87 -25.93
C HIS A 242 24.21 -8.92 -25.10
N GLY A 243 23.56 -10.07 -24.87
CA GLY A 243 24.13 -11.18 -24.10
C GLY A 243 24.07 -11.00 -22.57
N VAL A 244 23.34 -9.99 -22.08
CA VAL A 244 23.03 -9.79 -20.66
C VAL A 244 21.80 -10.63 -20.31
N ALA A 245 21.89 -11.42 -19.24
CA ALA A 245 20.76 -12.18 -18.69
C ALA A 245 19.73 -11.22 -18.05
N ASP A 246 18.45 -11.59 -18.04
CA ASP A 246 17.39 -10.70 -17.55
C ASP A 246 17.58 -10.33 -16.07
N ALA A 247 17.97 -11.31 -15.23
CA ALA A 247 18.35 -11.07 -13.83
C ALA A 247 19.52 -10.08 -13.63
N ASP A 248 20.36 -9.84 -14.65
CA ASP A 248 21.49 -8.90 -14.59
C ASP A 248 21.14 -7.50 -15.14
N LEU A 249 20.01 -7.33 -15.85
CA LEU A 249 19.56 -6.04 -16.38
C LEU A 249 19.42 -4.95 -15.30
N PRO A 250 18.87 -5.25 -14.10
CA PRO A 250 18.70 -4.23 -13.06
C PRO A 250 20.03 -3.63 -12.60
N ALA A 251 21.09 -4.44 -12.49
CA ALA A 251 22.40 -3.91 -12.12
C ALA A 251 22.95 -2.93 -13.18
N ALA A 252 22.66 -3.18 -14.46
CA ALA A 252 23.03 -2.27 -15.54
C ALA A 252 22.20 -0.97 -15.52
N LEU A 253 20.89 -1.08 -15.24
CA LEU A 253 20.00 0.07 -15.06
C LEU A 253 20.43 0.90 -13.85
N VAL A 254 20.74 0.29 -12.71
CA VAL A 254 21.27 0.97 -11.53
C VAL A 254 22.60 1.66 -11.84
N GLY A 255 23.47 1.04 -12.64
CA GLY A 255 24.71 1.65 -13.09
C GLY A 255 24.50 2.88 -14.00
N ALA A 256 23.40 2.93 -14.74
CA ALA A 256 23.09 4.02 -15.67
C ALA A 256 22.24 5.13 -15.05
N LEU A 257 21.28 4.77 -14.20
CA LEU A 257 20.24 5.64 -13.63
C LEU A 257 20.49 5.99 -12.17
N GLY A 258 21.30 5.21 -11.46
CA GLY A 258 21.41 5.27 -9.99
C GLY A 258 20.40 4.36 -9.30
N ILE A 259 20.71 3.95 -8.07
CA ILE A 259 19.88 2.98 -7.32
C ILE A 259 18.53 3.58 -6.91
N ASP A 260 18.52 4.86 -6.56
CA ASP A 260 17.34 5.55 -6.05
C ASP A 260 16.29 5.78 -7.15
N LEU A 261 16.72 6.16 -8.35
CA LEU A 261 15.82 6.29 -9.51
C LEU A 261 15.23 4.93 -9.92
N VAL A 262 16.02 3.86 -9.87
CA VAL A 262 15.48 2.50 -10.12
C VAL A 262 14.46 2.12 -9.04
N ARG A 263 14.68 2.48 -7.78
CA ARG A 263 13.74 2.25 -6.68
C ARG A 263 12.45 3.05 -6.88
N GLU A 264 12.53 4.29 -7.33
CA GLU A 264 11.39 5.14 -7.62
C GLU A 264 10.56 4.61 -8.80
N VAL A 265 11.22 4.23 -9.90
CA VAL A 265 10.55 3.59 -11.05
C VAL A 265 9.76 2.37 -10.57
N LEU A 266 10.35 1.51 -9.71
CA LEU A 266 9.63 0.36 -9.16
C LEU A 266 8.41 0.77 -8.32
N LEU A 267 8.52 1.81 -7.48
CA LEU A 267 7.40 2.29 -6.66
C LEU A 267 6.30 2.96 -7.47
N TYR A 268 6.61 3.53 -8.64
CA TYR A 268 5.62 4.07 -9.57
C TYR A 268 4.73 2.97 -10.19
N HIS A 269 5.20 1.73 -10.20
CA HIS A 269 4.40 0.57 -10.61
C HIS A 269 3.50 0.03 -9.48
N VAL A 270 3.53 0.62 -8.29
CA VAL A 270 2.80 0.12 -7.13
C VAL A 270 1.65 1.06 -6.84
N ARG A 271 0.50 0.51 -6.46
CA ARG A 271 -0.64 1.24 -5.90
C ARG A 271 -0.97 0.65 -4.53
N PRO A 272 -1.27 1.47 -3.51
CA PRO A 272 -1.81 0.99 -2.24
C PRO A 272 -3.23 0.42 -2.40
N GLY A 273 -3.46 -0.77 -1.84
CA GLY A 273 -4.70 -1.53 -1.88
C GLY A 273 -4.78 -2.45 -3.09
N GLY A 274 -5.16 -3.71 -2.88
CA GLY A 274 -5.43 -4.69 -3.92
C GLY A 274 -6.65 -4.32 -4.75
N LEU A 275 -6.56 -4.57 -6.05
CA LEU A 275 -7.64 -4.40 -7.01
C LEU A 275 -7.41 -5.43 -8.12
N SER A 276 -8.47 -6.20 -8.40
CA SER A 276 -8.54 -7.07 -9.56
C SER A 276 -8.54 -6.25 -10.86
N LEU A 277 -8.24 -6.92 -11.98
CA LEU A 277 -8.23 -6.25 -13.29
C LEU A 277 -9.58 -5.61 -13.63
N ASP A 278 -10.68 -6.29 -13.32
CA ASP A 278 -12.04 -5.79 -13.58
C ASP A 278 -12.31 -4.51 -12.77
N GLU A 279 -11.87 -4.45 -11.51
CA GLU A 279 -12.01 -3.26 -10.67
C GLU A 279 -11.12 -2.10 -11.15
N LEU A 280 -9.93 -2.39 -11.68
CA LEU A 280 -9.04 -1.40 -12.28
C LEU A 280 -9.61 -0.82 -13.58
N GLN A 281 -10.21 -1.64 -14.42
CA GLN A 281 -10.83 -1.18 -15.68
C GLN A 281 -12.09 -0.34 -15.43
N ASP A 282 -12.78 -0.57 -14.32
CA ASP A 282 -13.90 0.25 -13.85
C ASP A 282 -13.44 1.47 -13.02
N SER A 283 -12.15 1.53 -12.65
CA SER A 283 -11.54 2.64 -11.94
C SER A 283 -11.15 3.78 -12.88
N GLY A 284 -11.23 5.02 -12.38
CA GLY A 284 -10.88 6.22 -13.15
C GLY A 284 -9.39 6.56 -13.04
N LEU A 285 -9.10 7.59 -12.25
CA LEU A 285 -7.73 7.94 -11.88
C LEU A 285 -7.23 6.96 -10.81
N ILE A 286 -6.02 6.45 -11.00
CA ILE A 286 -5.33 5.56 -10.08
C ILE A 286 -4.15 6.29 -9.47
N GLU A 287 -4.15 6.44 -8.14
CA GLU A 287 -3.00 6.96 -7.39
C GLU A 287 -1.99 5.84 -7.13
N THR A 288 -0.75 6.04 -7.55
CA THR A 288 0.38 5.14 -7.26
C THR A 288 0.87 5.33 -5.82
N ALA A 289 1.78 4.48 -5.36
CA ALA A 289 2.45 4.59 -4.07
C ALA A 289 3.36 5.83 -3.97
N LEU A 290 3.65 6.47 -5.11
CA LEU A 290 4.29 7.78 -5.16
C LEU A 290 3.23 8.90 -5.09
N PRO A 291 3.33 9.84 -4.13
CA PRO A 291 2.40 10.96 -4.01
C PRO A 291 2.34 11.80 -5.30
N GLY A 292 1.17 11.90 -5.92
CA GLY A 292 0.96 12.64 -7.17
C GLY A 292 1.22 11.85 -8.46
N GLY A 293 1.68 10.59 -8.34
CA GLY A 293 1.74 9.67 -9.46
C GLY A 293 0.35 9.16 -9.82
N ASN A 294 -0.21 9.64 -10.94
CA ASN A 294 -1.53 9.26 -11.39
C ASN A 294 -1.44 8.45 -12.69
N LEU A 295 -2.01 7.24 -12.67
CA LEU A 295 -2.23 6.41 -13.86
C LEU A 295 -3.70 6.49 -14.26
N VAL A 296 -3.98 6.27 -15.55
CA VAL A 296 -5.35 6.12 -16.06
C VAL A 296 -5.42 4.80 -16.82
N ILE A 297 -6.48 4.02 -16.63
CA ILE A 297 -6.71 2.80 -17.41
C ILE A 297 -7.67 3.13 -18.55
N ASP A 298 -7.28 2.80 -19.78
CA ASP A 298 -8.14 2.92 -20.97
C ASP A 298 -8.23 1.56 -21.67
N GLY A 299 -9.30 0.82 -21.36
CA GLY A 299 -9.49 -0.55 -21.85
C GLY A 299 -8.38 -1.47 -21.35
N ASN A 300 -7.52 -1.93 -22.27
CA ASN A 300 -6.42 -2.86 -21.95
C ASN A 300 -5.07 -2.16 -21.84
N SER A 301 -5.05 -0.82 -21.78
CA SER A 301 -3.84 -0.01 -21.74
C SER A 301 -3.75 0.75 -20.42
N VAL A 302 -2.54 0.77 -19.85
CA VAL A 302 -2.17 1.72 -18.79
C VAL A 302 -1.67 2.98 -19.49
N VAL A 303 -2.35 4.10 -19.28
CA VAL A 303 -2.00 5.36 -19.90
C VAL A 303 -0.79 5.95 -19.19
N ASP A 304 0.35 5.91 -19.87
CA ASP A 304 1.53 6.68 -19.52
C ASP A 304 1.29 8.14 -19.96
N LEU A 305 1.67 9.10 -19.12
CA LEU A 305 1.49 10.53 -19.41
C LEU A 305 2.58 11.09 -20.31
N ASP A 306 3.59 10.29 -20.64
CA ASP A 306 4.59 10.58 -21.67
C ASP A 306 3.98 10.46 -23.08
N PRO A 307 3.86 11.57 -23.85
CA PRO A 307 3.28 11.55 -25.19
C PRO A 307 4.16 10.88 -26.25
N ASP A 308 5.46 10.68 -25.97
CA ASP A 308 6.43 10.12 -26.91
C ASP A 308 6.65 8.61 -26.72
N ARG A 309 6.13 8.03 -25.63
CA ARG A 309 6.19 6.58 -25.36
C ARG A 309 4.82 5.90 -25.60
N PRO A 310 4.83 4.70 -26.19
CA PRO A 310 3.59 3.94 -26.34
C PRO A 310 3.09 3.48 -24.98
N ASN A 311 1.80 3.71 -24.70
CA ASN A 311 1.13 3.22 -23.50
C ASN A 311 1.32 1.70 -23.34
N PRO A 312 1.80 1.23 -22.17
CA PRO A 312 1.86 -0.18 -21.86
C PRO A 312 0.47 -0.82 -21.93
N ASN A 313 0.41 -2.07 -22.36
CA ASN A 313 -0.80 -2.88 -22.35
C ASN A 313 -0.69 -4.01 -21.33
N PHE A 314 -1.84 -4.41 -20.79
CA PHE A 314 -1.92 -5.64 -20.01
C PHE A 314 -1.64 -6.86 -20.91
N VAL A 315 -0.82 -7.77 -20.42
CA VAL A 315 -0.37 -8.96 -21.16
C VAL A 315 -1.39 -10.10 -21.06
N ASP A 316 -2.09 -10.39 -22.17
CA ASP A 316 -3.13 -11.42 -22.26
C ASP A 316 -2.66 -12.80 -21.75
N GLY A 317 -3.48 -13.45 -20.93
CA GLY A 317 -3.20 -14.74 -20.28
C GLY A 317 -2.41 -14.70 -18.99
N LEU A 318 -1.98 -13.51 -18.52
CA LEU A 318 -1.21 -13.31 -17.28
C LEU A 318 -1.68 -12.11 -16.46
N THR A 319 -2.79 -11.47 -16.84
CA THR A 319 -3.10 -10.10 -16.40
C THR A 319 -3.54 -9.97 -14.94
N ASP A 320 -3.97 -11.03 -14.28
CA ASP A 320 -4.46 -10.96 -12.90
C ASP A 320 -3.88 -12.13 -12.11
N ILE A 321 -2.90 -11.84 -11.25
CA ILE A 321 -2.29 -12.84 -10.38
C ILE A 321 -2.52 -12.40 -8.94
N GLU A 322 -3.39 -13.13 -8.25
CA GLU A 322 -3.71 -12.91 -6.84
C GLU A 322 -2.53 -13.31 -5.95
N ALA A 323 -2.28 -12.50 -4.92
CA ALA A 323 -1.28 -12.71 -3.88
C ALA A 323 -1.90 -12.45 -2.50
N ILE A 324 -1.29 -12.96 -1.44
CA ILE A 324 -1.81 -12.69 -0.07
C ILE A 324 -1.74 -11.20 0.31
N ASN A 325 -0.82 -10.44 -0.29
CA ASN A 325 -0.63 -9.02 -0.07
C ASN A 325 -1.03 -8.15 -1.28
N GLY A 326 -2.03 -8.62 -2.05
CA GLY A 326 -2.72 -7.85 -3.09
C GLY A 326 -2.70 -8.53 -4.47
N ASP A 327 -2.57 -7.76 -5.55
CA ASP A 327 -2.70 -8.25 -6.92
C ASP A 327 -1.53 -7.82 -7.81
N ILE A 328 -1.16 -8.67 -8.78
CA ILE A 328 -0.17 -8.36 -9.81
C ILE A 328 -0.84 -8.25 -11.18
N GLN A 329 -0.65 -7.10 -11.81
CA GLN A 329 -1.14 -6.76 -13.14
C GLN A 329 0.03 -6.69 -14.13
N VAL A 330 0.12 -7.65 -15.05
CA VAL A 330 1.31 -7.79 -15.89
C VAL A 330 1.25 -6.86 -17.10
N ILE A 331 2.30 -6.08 -17.33
CA ILE A 331 2.37 -5.09 -18.41
C ILE A 331 3.59 -5.26 -19.34
N ASP A 332 3.41 -4.90 -20.61
CA ASP A 332 4.44 -5.01 -21.66
C ASP A 332 5.39 -3.79 -21.76
N GLY A 333 5.31 -2.86 -20.80
CA GLY A 333 6.11 -1.64 -20.75
C GLY A 333 6.53 -1.28 -19.33
N VAL A 334 7.53 -0.40 -19.20
CA VAL A 334 7.95 0.15 -17.91
C VAL A 334 7.32 1.53 -17.75
N LEU A 335 6.44 1.66 -16.75
CA LEU A 335 5.86 2.93 -16.33
C LEU A 335 6.96 3.82 -15.77
N LEU A 336 7.04 5.04 -16.27
CA LEU A 336 7.97 6.03 -15.74
C LEU A 336 7.18 7.18 -15.11
N PRO A 337 7.61 7.67 -13.95
CA PRO A 337 7.00 8.86 -13.37
C PRO A 337 7.14 10.09 -14.28
N ILE A 338 8.05 10.08 -15.28
CA ILE A 338 8.08 10.90 -16.52
C ILE A 338 9.26 10.49 -17.46
N ASP A 339 9.14 10.82 -18.76
CA ASP A 339 10.06 10.70 -19.91
C ASP A 339 11.58 10.72 -19.61
N VAL A 340 12.26 9.60 -19.88
CA VAL A 340 13.74 9.43 -19.82
C VAL A 340 14.42 9.61 -21.19
N GLY A 341 13.70 10.17 -22.18
CA GLY A 341 14.00 10.10 -23.61
C GLY A 341 13.93 11.44 -24.38
N SER A 342 14.87 12.35 -24.07
CA SER A 342 15.45 13.37 -24.98
C SER A 342 15.01 14.87 -24.87
N VAL A 343 16.05 15.70 -24.62
CA VAL A 343 16.23 17.18 -24.68
C VAL A 343 15.54 18.10 -23.64
N THR A 344 16.30 18.37 -22.56
CA THR A 344 16.31 19.53 -21.62
C THR A 344 14.94 19.92 -21.02
N PRO A 345 14.57 19.30 -19.88
CA PRO A 345 15.13 19.68 -18.58
C PRO A 345 16.26 18.79 -18.04
N GLN A 346 17.14 19.28 -17.16
CA GLN A 346 17.95 18.39 -16.31
C GLN A 346 17.12 17.98 -15.10
N PHE A 347 17.07 16.69 -14.83
CA PHE A 347 16.43 16.15 -13.64
C PHE A 347 17.47 15.97 -12.54
N LEU A 348 17.16 16.46 -11.35
CA LEU A 348 18.00 16.31 -10.16
C LEU A 348 17.14 15.74 -9.03
N PHE A 349 17.69 14.76 -8.32
CA PHE A 349 16.98 13.97 -7.31
C PHE A 349 17.82 13.96 -6.03
N GLY A 350 17.19 14.25 -4.89
CA GLY A 350 17.82 14.26 -3.55
C GLY A 350 18.12 12.85 -3.07
N GLY A 351 17.07 12.02 -2.96
CA GLY A 351 17.19 10.67 -2.42
C GLY A 351 16.54 10.58 -1.05
N PHE A 352 17.15 9.83 -0.12
CA PHE A 352 16.71 9.79 1.28
C PHE A 352 17.65 10.64 2.15
N GLY A 353 17.08 11.53 2.96
CA GLY A 353 17.81 12.37 3.91
C GLY A 353 17.89 13.82 3.45
N GLN A 354 18.69 14.65 4.14
CA GLN A 354 18.85 16.05 3.76
C GLN A 354 19.81 16.18 2.57
N ASP A 355 19.31 16.66 1.44
CA ASP A 355 20.04 16.77 0.18
C ASP A 355 20.25 18.22 -0.26
N ILE A 356 21.26 18.43 -1.10
CA ILE A 356 21.51 19.73 -1.75
C ILE A 356 21.51 19.54 -3.25
N GLN A 357 20.51 20.10 -3.90
CA GLN A 357 20.27 20.03 -5.33
C GLN A 357 20.55 21.40 -5.96
N VAL A 358 21.37 21.40 -7.01
CA VAL A 358 21.75 22.61 -7.75
C VAL A 358 21.48 22.40 -9.23
N GLY A 359 20.43 23.05 -9.70
CA GLY A 359 20.07 23.24 -11.09
C GLY A 359 21.07 24.13 -11.84
N SER A 360 20.76 24.33 -13.11
CA SER A 360 21.63 24.90 -14.12
C SER A 360 21.14 26.31 -14.52
N GLY A 361 21.49 26.73 -15.74
CA GLY A 361 20.95 27.96 -16.34
C GLY A 361 19.90 27.67 -17.41
N ALA A 362 19.36 26.46 -17.42
CA ALA A 362 18.30 26.01 -18.29
C ALA A 362 17.11 25.56 -17.43
N ARG A 363 15.96 25.31 -18.05
CA ARG A 363 14.83 24.70 -17.34
C ARG A 363 15.24 23.37 -16.73
N ASP A 364 14.99 23.17 -15.45
CA ASP A 364 15.31 21.98 -14.67
C ASP A 364 14.09 21.45 -13.88
N VAL A 365 14.20 20.22 -13.40
CA VAL A 365 13.21 19.61 -12.49
C VAL A 365 13.95 19.00 -11.30
N LEU A 366 13.63 19.48 -10.09
CA LEU A 366 14.27 19.09 -8.83
C LEU A 366 13.25 18.40 -7.92
N PHE A 367 13.65 17.28 -7.30
CA PHE A 367 12.82 16.49 -6.39
C PHE A 367 13.57 16.18 -5.09
N GLY A 368 13.09 16.71 -3.96
CA GLY A 368 13.64 16.49 -2.61
C GLY A 368 13.38 15.09 -2.07
N PHE A 369 12.10 14.72 -2.04
CA PHE A 369 11.55 13.47 -1.48
C PHE A 369 11.47 13.46 0.05
N PHE A 370 12.49 12.98 0.75
CA PHE A 370 12.44 12.79 2.20
C PHE A 370 13.59 13.49 2.88
N GLY A 371 13.30 14.36 3.84
CA GLY A 371 14.32 15.08 4.60
C GLY A 371 14.22 16.58 4.33
N ASP A 372 14.98 17.35 5.09
CA ASP A 372 15.00 18.80 4.95
C ASP A 372 15.99 19.16 3.84
N ASP A 373 15.49 19.40 2.63
CA ASP A 373 16.32 19.57 1.43
C ASP A 373 16.62 21.02 1.09
N ILE A 374 17.71 21.26 0.36
CA ILE A 374 18.01 22.54 -0.25
C ILE A 374 18.02 22.39 -1.76
N GLN A 375 17.12 23.08 -2.45
CA GLN A 375 17.01 23.05 -3.90
C GLN A 375 17.29 24.46 -4.47
N LEU A 376 18.20 24.54 -5.44
CA LEU A 376 18.56 25.76 -6.16
C LEU A 376 18.25 25.58 -7.65
N GLY A 377 17.19 26.16 -8.19
CA GLY A 377 16.81 26.07 -9.61
C GLY A 377 17.85 26.73 -10.52
N GLY A 378 18.25 27.95 -10.17
CA GLY A 378 19.33 28.67 -10.84
C GLY A 378 18.77 29.69 -11.83
N GLY A 379 18.84 29.39 -13.12
CA GLY A 379 18.10 30.17 -14.10
C GLY A 379 17.41 29.25 -15.07
N GLY A 380 16.23 29.58 -15.56
CA GLY A 380 15.44 28.61 -16.29
C GLY A 380 13.96 28.90 -16.21
N SER A 381 13.16 27.85 -16.18
CA SER A 381 11.74 27.91 -15.84
C SER A 381 11.46 26.57 -15.19
N ASP A 382 11.83 26.48 -13.93
CA ASP A 382 12.13 25.27 -13.23
C ASP A 382 10.89 24.70 -12.55
N ARG A 383 10.94 23.41 -12.19
CA ARG A 383 9.94 22.79 -11.34
C ARG A 383 10.62 22.15 -10.15
N MET A 384 10.19 22.48 -8.95
CA MET A 384 10.81 22.07 -7.71
C MET A 384 9.76 21.48 -6.78
N PHE A 385 10.08 20.32 -6.19
CA PHE A 385 9.20 19.57 -5.32
C PHE A 385 9.95 19.20 -4.04
N GLY A 386 9.59 19.78 -2.90
CA GLY A 386 10.17 19.45 -1.59
C GLY A 386 9.77 18.04 -1.15
N SER A 387 8.46 17.81 -1.06
CA SER A 387 7.78 16.56 -0.70
C SER A 387 7.61 16.36 0.81
N LEU A 388 8.55 15.76 1.54
CA LEU A 388 8.44 15.53 2.99
C LEU A 388 9.69 16.06 3.70
N GLY A 389 9.51 16.89 4.71
CA GLY A 389 10.59 17.54 5.45
C GLY A 389 10.45 19.06 5.40
N ASP A 390 11.28 19.77 6.16
CA ASP A 390 11.28 21.24 6.15
C ASP A 390 12.23 21.73 5.03
N ASP A 391 11.71 21.95 3.83
CA ASP A 391 12.51 22.16 2.63
C ASP A 391 12.86 23.63 2.40
N THR A 392 13.99 23.90 1.72
CA THR A 392 14.42 25.23 1.29
C THR A 392 14.59 25.26 -0.23
N MET A 393 13.73 26.00 -0.92
CA MET A 393 13.71 26.09 -2.39
C MET A 393 13.95 27.51 -2.88
N PHE A 394 14.87 27.66 -3.84
CA PHE A 394 15.15 28.91 -4.54
C PHE A 394 14.98 28.71 -6.05
N GLY A 395 13.99 29.35 -6.68
CA GLY A 395 13.73 29.31 -8.12
C GLY A 395 14.85 29.99 -8.91
N GLY A 396 15.01 31.30 -8.70
CA GLY A 396 16.11 32.07 -9.27
C GLY A 396 15.65 32.93 -10.44
N ASP A 397 16.31 32.84 -11.60
CA ASP A 397 15.89 33.57 -12.80
C ASP A 397 14.86 32.76 -13.60
N GLY A 398 13.73 33.39 -13.96
CA GLY A 398 12.72 32.89 -14.88
C GLY A 398 11.42 32.47 -14.20
N ASN A 399 10.50 31.85 -14.95
CA ASN A 399 9.17 31.52 -14.41
C ASN A 399 9.15 30.10 -13.85
N ASP A 400 9.13 29.97 -12.53
CA ASP A 400 9.34 28.73 -11.81
C ASP A 400 8.05 28.20 -11.19
N GLY A 401 8.04 26.89 -10.89
CA GLY A 401 6.96 26.20 -10.21
C GLY A 401 7.48 25.46 -8.98
N MET A 402 7.11 25.89 -7.79
CA MET A 402 7.54 25.30 -6.52
C MET A 402 6.36 24.70 -5.76
N ARG A 403 6.59 23.54 -5.14
CA ARG A 403 5.65 22.88 -4.23
C ARG A 403 6.43 22.37 -3.01
N GLY A 404 6.14 22.96 -1.85
CA GLY A 404 6.76 22.63 -0.56
C GLY A 404 6.49 21.17 -0.19
N GLY A 405 5.29 20.89 0.31
CA GLY A 405 4.90 19.52 0.62
C GLY A 405 4.44 19.37 2.06
N VAL A 406 5.06 18.48 2.82
CA VAL A 406 4.76 18.30 4.24
C VAL A 406 5.98 18.75 5.04
N GLY A 407 5.81 19.74 5.89
CA GLY A 407 6.87 20.35 6.69
C GLY A 407 6.75 21.87 6.63
N ASP A 408 7.54 22.55 7.45
CA ASP A 408 7.57 24.01 7.45
C ASP A 408 8.59 24.48 6.39
N ASP A 409 8.10 24.80 5.19
CA ASP A 409 8.96 25.03 4.02
C ASP A 409 9.36 26.50 3.84
N TYR A 410 10.54 26.74 3.25
CA TYR A 410 11.01 28.04 2.80
C TYR A 410 11.11 28.07 1.28
N MET A 411 10.43 29.01 0.63
CA MET A 411 10.43 29.14 -0.83
C MET A 411 10.67 30.59 -1.29
N ASP A 412 11.55 30.78 -2.26
CA ASP A 412 11.87 32.06 -2.90
C ASP A 412 11.81 31.93 -4.43
N GLY A 413 10.88 32.64 -5.07
CA GLY A 413 10.69 32.67 -6.54
C GLY A 413 11.83 33.34 -7.28
N GLY A 414 12.34 34.45 -6.74
CA GLY A 414 13.39 35.22 -7.39
C GLY A 414 12.85 36.19 -8.44
N ALA A 415 13.06 35.91 -9.72
CA ALA A 415 12.76 36.83 -10.81
C ALA A 415 12.00 36.15 -11.94
N GLY A 416 10.71 36.39 -12.05
CA GLY A 416 9.85 35.87 -13.10
C GLY A 416 8.43 35.84 -12.58
N ASN A 417 7.52 35.24 -13.36
CA ASN A 417 6.14 35.05 -12.90
C ASN A 417 6.01 33.62 -12.37
N ASP A 418 6.12 33.47 -11.06
CA ASP A 418 6.29 32.20 -10.38
C ASP A 418 4.96 31.62 -9.87
N ARG A 419 4.98 30.32 -9.59
CA ARG A 419 3.86 29.60 -8.98
C ARG A 419 4.35 28.81 -7.79
N MET A 420 3.80 29.10 -6.62
CA MET A 420 4.26 28.54 -5.35
C MET A 420 3.09 27.95 -4.56
N PHE A 421 3.28 26.76 -4.01
CA PHE A 421 2.29 26.07 -3.19
C PHE A 421 2.96 25.51 -1.93
N GLY A 422 2.61 26.05 -0.75
CA GLY A 422 3.09 25.61 0.56
C GLY A 422 2.74 24.17 0.86
N ARG A 423 1.42 23.90 0.89
CA ARG A 423 0.78 22.61 1.18
C ARG A 423 0.51 22.41 2.67
N TRP A 424 1.33 21.65 3.39
CA TRP A 424 1.08 21.31 4.79
C TRP A 424 2.25 21.73 5.66
N GLY A 425 2.02 22.62 6.60
CA GLY A 425 3.05 23.15 7.51
C GLY A 425 2.96 24.65 7.58
N ASP A 426 3.73 25.26 8.47
CA ASP A 426 3.79 26.71 8.62
C ASP A 426 4.85 27.26 7.63
N ASP A 427 4.43 27.62 6.42
CA ASP A 427 5.35 27.89 5.31
C ASP A 427 5.78 29.36 5.22
N TRP A 428 6.99 29.60 4.70
CA TRP A 428 7.46 30.92 4.28
C TRP A 428 7.61 30.98 2.76
N MET A 429 6.99 31.97 2.12
CA MET A 429 7.06 32.17 0.66
C MET A 429 7.36 33.62 0.28
N SER A 430 8.25 33.82 -0.69
CA SER A 430 8.41 35.11 -1.38
C SER A 430 8.40 34.96 -2.90
N GLY A 431 7.57 35.76 -3.57
CA GLY A 431 7.46 35.78 -5.04
C GLY A 431 8.66 36.47 -5.71
N GLY A 432 9.09 37.60 -5.16
CA GLY A 432 10.27 38.31 -5.64
C GLY A 432 9.94 39.36 -6.69
N ASN A 433 10.32 39.17 -7.96
CA ASN A 433 9.97 40.11 -9.03
C ASN A 433 9.14 39.43 -10.11
N GLY A 434 7.92 39.90 -10.34
CA GLY A 434 7.05 39.49 -11.44
C GLY A 434 5.62 39.37 -10.93
N ALA A 435 4.74 38.83 -11.75
CA ALA A 435 3.34 38.63 -11.38
C ALA A 435 3.14 37.19 -10.92
N ASP A 436 3.23 36.99 -9.62
CA ASP A 436 3.36 35.70 -8.95
C ASP A 436 2.01 35.15 -8.50
N ARG A 437 1.95 33.83 -8.32
CA ARG A 437 0.80 33.14 -7.74
C ARG A 437 1.26 32.28 -6.59
N MET A 438 0.84 32.62 -5.38
CA MET A 438 1.25 31.94 -4.16
C MET A 438 0.04 31.44 -3.38
N GLN A 439 0.16 30.24 -2.85
CA GLN A 439 -0.90 29.58 -2.09
C GLN A 439 -0.31 28.84 -0.88
N GLY A 440 -0.65 29.26 0.33
CA GLY A 440 -0.17 28.67 1.59
C GLY A 440 -0.72 27.26 1.82
N ASP A 441 -2.04 27.10 1.66
CA ASP A 441 -2.81 25.87 1.90
C ASP A 441 -3.15 25.61 3.38
N SER A 442 -2.36 24.84 4.13
CA SER A 442 -2.69 24.47 5.52
C SER A 442 -1.52 24.70 6.46
N GLY A 443 -1.71 25.60 7.42
CA GLY A 443 -0.72 25.96 8.43
C GLY A 443 -0.70 27.47 8.61
N HIS A 444 0.19 27.99 9.45
CA HIS A 444 0.33 29.43 9.70
C HIS A 444 1.34 30.02 8.74
N ASP A 445 0.89 30.43 7.56
CA ASP A 445 1.79 30.76 6.46
C ASP A 445 2.22 32.24 6.48
N THR A 446 3.44 32.51 6.04
CA THR A 446 3.96 33.86 5.81
C THR A 446 4.28 34.04 4.32
N ILE A 447 3.56 34.93 3.63
CA ILE A 447 3.65 35.12 2.18
C ILE A 447 3.95 36.58 1.85
N ASP A 448 4.99 36.84 1.05
CA ASP A 448 5.37 38.16 0.53
C ASP A 448 5.42 38.15 -1.02
N GLY A 449 4.53 38.90 -1.67
CA GLY A 449 4.48 39.02 -3.13
C GLY A 449 5.69 39.70 -3.74
N GLY A 450 6.31 40.65 -3.04
CA GLY A 450 7.45 41.38 -3.56
C GLY A 450 7.05 42.43 -4.58
N ASN A 451 7.48 42.32 -5.83
CA ASN A 451 7.23 43.31 -6.87
C ASN A 451 6.40 42.71 -8.01
N GLY A 452 5.20 43.22 -8.26
CA GLY A 452 4.50 43.01 -9.51
C GLY A 452 3.00 43.07 -9.39
N HIS A 453 2.29 42.02 -9.78
CA HIS A 453 0.82 42.01 -9.73
C HIS A 453 0.43 40.62 -9.28
N ASP A 454 0.37 40.44 -7.97
CA ASP A 454 0.46 39.15 -7.34
C ASP A 454 -0.92 38.63 -6.93
N VAL A 455 -1.04 37.32 -6.88
CA VAL A 455 -2.22 36.63 -6.37
C VAL A 455 -1.79 35.77 -5.19
N ILE A 456 -2.28 36.12 -4.01
CA ILE A 456 -1.91 35.50 -2.75
C ILE A 456 -3.14 34.87 -2.09
N LEU A 457 -3.05 33.58 -1.77
CA LEU A 457 -4.09 32.82 -1.07
C LEU A 457 -3.50 32.16 0.18
N GLY A 458 -3.86 32.62 1.39
CA GLY A 458 -3.43 31.98 2.65
C GLY A 458 -4.08 30.60 2.85
N ASN A 459 -5.40 30.54 2.66
CA ASN A 459 -6.27 29.38 2.86
C ASN A 459 -6.58 29.02 4.32
N ARG A 460 -5.90 28.06 4.95
CA ARG A 460 -6.27 27.61 6.31
C ARG A 460 -5.13 27.91 7.26
N GLY A 461 -5.39 28.74 8.25
CA GLY A 461 -4.39 29.13 9.21
C GLY A 461 -4.61 30.55 9.67
N ALA A 462 -3.76 30.99 10.58
CA ALA A 462 -3.64 32.42 10.87
C ALA A 462 -2.41 32.89 10.12
N ASP A 463 -2.64 33.51 8.97
CA ASP A 463 -1.60 33.77 7.96
C ASP A 463 -1.11 35.23 8.03
N ILE A 464 0.10 35.47 7.56
CA ILE A 464 0.68 36.81 7.38
C ILE A 464 0.95 37.02 5.90
N LEU A 465 0.18 37.90 5.27
CA LEU A 465 0.16 38.09 3.82
C LEU A 465 0.54 39.53 3.47
N SER A 466 1.54 39.72 2.61
CA SER A 466 1.93 41.01 2.06
C SER A 466 1.94 40.99 0.53
N GLY A 467 1.27 41.94 -0.12
CA GLY A 467 1.28 42.07 -1.59
C GLY A 467 2.59 42.65 -2.10
N GLY A 468 3.04 43.74 -1.47
CA GLY A 468 4.31 44.38 -1.79
C GLY A 468 4.10 45.56 -2.73
N ASN A 469 4.77 45.59 -3.87
CA ASN A 469 4.58 46.65 -4.87
C ASN A 469 3.71 46.17 -6.01
N GLY A 470 2.71 46.98 -6.35
CA GLY A 470 1.85 46.83 -7.51
C GLY A 470 0.41 46.62 -7.09
N ASN A 471 -0.39 46.08 -8.00
CA ASN A 471 -1.82 45.90 -7.73
C ASN A 471 -2.07 44.42 -7.49
N ASP A 472 -2.33 44.06 -6.25
CA ASP A 472 -2.33 42.69 -5.77
C ASP A 472 -3.74 42.23 -5.41
N HIS A 473 -3.94 40.91 -5.49
CA HIS A 473 -5.17 40.25 -5.07
C HIS A 473 -4.85 39.30 -3.91
N ILE A 474 -5.27 39.66 -2.70
CA ILE A 474 -4.93 38.92 -1.48
C ILE A 474 -6.19 38.36 -0.83
N ARG A 475 -6.15 37.07 -0.50
CA ARG A 475 -7.20 36.38 0.27
C ARG A 475 -6.59 35.62 1.44
N GLY A 476 -6.94 36.03 2.66
CA GLY A 476 -6.59 35.36 3.92
C GLY A 476 -7.08 33.92 3.94
N GLY A 477 -8.37 33.71 4.19
CA GLY A 477 -8.96 32.39 4.09
C GLY A 477 -9.77 32.02 5.31
N VAL A 478 -9.31 31.10 6.15
CA VAL A 478 -9.93 30.68 7.40
C VAL A 478 -8.89 30.75 8.51
N GLY A 479 -9.14 31.60 9.48
CA GLY A 479 -8.31 31.84 10.66
C GLY A 479 -8.14 33.35 10.87
N GLN A 480 -7.20 33.77 11.70
CA GLN A 480 -7.02 35.20 12.01
C GLN A 480 -5.85 35.73 11.20
N ASP A 481 -6.15 36.32 10.05
CA ASP A 481 -5.13 36.66 9.07
C ASP A 481 -4.64 38.10 9.25
N THR A 482 -3.37 38.37 8.96
CA THR A 482 -2.81 39.72 8.86
C THR A 482 -2.50 40.01 7.40
N ILE A 483 -3.11 41.05 6.83
CA ILE A 483 -3.07 41.34 5.40
C ILE A 483 -2.58 42.78 5.19
N ASP A 484 -1.47 42.95 4.49
CA ASP A 484 -0.94 44.23 4.02
C ASP A 484 -0.89 44.23 2.49
N GLY A 485 -1.70 45.07 1.83
CA GLY A 485 -1.67 45.19 0.38
C GLY A 485 -0.33 45.72 -0.13
N GLY A 486 0.29 46.63 0.64
CA GLY A 486 1.50 47.33 0.23
C GLY A 486 1.19 48.57 -0.59
N ALA A 487 1.84 48.70 -1.75
CA ALA A 487 1.81 49.89 -2.57
C ALA A 487 1.19 49.59 -3.94
N GLY A 488 0.03 50.19 -4.22
CA GLY A 488 -0.67 50.14 -5.48
C GLY A 488 -2.15 50.10 -5.21
N ASN A 489 -2.93 49.51 -6.11
CA ASN A 489 -4.36 49.44 -5.95
C ASN A 489 -4.76 47.99 -5.69
N ASP A 490 -4.94 47.63 -4.42
CA ASP A 490 -5.06 46.24 -4.01
C ASP A 490 -6.51 45.82 -3.76
N GLU A 491 -6.80 44.54 -4.00
CA GLU A 491 -8.06 43.90 -3.62
C GLU A 491 -7.81 42.89 -2.50
N LEU A 492 -8.38 43.18 -1.32
CA LEU A 492 -8.12 42.44 -0.09
C LEU A 492 -9.39 41.73 0.40
N MET A 493 -9.25 40.47 0.81
CA MET A 493 -10.31 39.67 1.42
C MET A 493 -9.77 38.93 2.63
N GLY A 494 -10.33 39.18 3.81
CA GLY A 494 -9.93 38.49 5.05
C GLY A 494 -10.42 37.05 5.06
N GLY A 495 -11.68 36.84 4.69
CA GLY A 495 -12.29 35.53 4.79
C GLY A 495 -12.82 35.27 6.20
N GLY A 496 -12.64 34.07 6.71
CA GLY A 496 -13.28 33.57 7.92
C GLY A 496 -12.37 33.65 9.15
N GLY A 497 -12.47 34.73 9.90
CA GLY A 497 -11.94 34.84 11.25
C GLY A 497 -11.94 36.30 11.65
N ALA A 498 -11.06 36.69 12.57
CA ALA A 498 -10.92 38.09 13.00
C ALA A 498 -9.63 38.62 12.38
N ASP A 499 -9.76 39.31 11.26
CA ASP A 499 -8.64 39.60 10.38
C ASP A 499 -8.10 41.01 10.63
N HIS A 500 -6.81 41.22 10.38
CA HIS A 500 -6.10 42.47 10.54
C HIS A 500 -5.66 43.01 9.17
N PHE A 501 -6.29 44.08 8.71
CA PHE A 501 -5.86 44.80 7.51
C PHE A 501 -4.89 45.92 7.90
N VAL A 502 -3.65 45.85 7.43
CA VAL A 502 -2.57 46.75 7.82
C VAL A 502 -2.30 47.73 6.69
N PHE A 503 -2.27 49.03 7.03
CA PHE A 503 -1.88 50.10 6.12
C PHE A 503 -0.81 50.95 6.80
N THR A 504 0.45 50.58 6.57
CA THR A 504 1.62 51.33 7.09
C THR A 504 1.93 52.58 6.26
N SER A 505 1.52 52.59 4.99
CA SER A 505 1.42 53.79 4.16
C SER A 505 0.26 53.62 3.19
N LEU A 506 -0.68 54.57 3.14
CA LEU A 506 -1.79 54.56 2.17
C LEU A 506 -1.29 54.90 0.77
N SER A 507 -0.61 53.97 0.10
CA SER A 507 -0.02 54.19 -1.21
C SER A 507 -0.87 53.56 -2.30
N GLY A 508 -1.82 54.31 -2.86
CA GLY A 508 -2.74 53.85 -3.91
C GLY A 508 -4.16 53.59 -3.39
N ASP A 509 -5.02 53.03 -4.25
CA ASP A 509 -6.46 52.91 -3.99
C ASP A 509 -6.85 51.44 -3.71
N ASP A 510 -6.98 51.11 -2.43
CA ASP A 510 -7.21 49.74 -1.95
C ASP A 510 -8.69 49.47 -1.66
N THR A 511 -9.10 48.22 -1.85
CA THR A 511 -10.47 47.76 -1.62
C THR A 511 -10.50 46.53 -0.74
N ILE A 512 -11.19 46.61 0.40
CA ILE A 512 -11.50 45.47 1.26
C ILE A 512 -12.90 44.96 0.90
N LEU A 513 -12.98 43.73 0.40
CA LEU A 513 -14.17 43.17 -0.23
C LEU A 513 -15.18 42.55 0.74
N ASP A 514 -14.77 42.17 1.94
CA ASP A 514 -15.61 41.38 2.86
C ASP A 514 -15.49 41.75 4.34
N PHE A 515 -15.21 43.02 4.65
CA PHE A 515 -15.02 43.53 6.02
C PHE A 515 -16.18 43.19 6.96
N ARG A 516 -15.88 42.56 8.11
CA ARG A 516 -16.83 42.08 9.13
C ARG A 516 -16.57 42.71 10.50
N TRP A 517 -17.53 42.53 11.42
CA TRP A 517 -17.54 43.17 12.74
C TRP A 517 -16.33 42.85 13.64
N ASN A 518 -15.63 41.75 13.38
CA ASN A 518 -14.49 41.30 14.17
C ASN A 518 -13.14 41.56 13.49
N ASP A 519 -13.15 42.18 12.32
CA ASP A 519 -11.93 42.57 11.63
C ASP A 519 -11.43 43.91 12.18
N THR A 520 -10.15 44.14 12.03
CA THR A 520 -9.47 45.34 12.52
C THR A 520 -8.66 45.97 11.40
N ILE A 521 -8.65 47.29 11.35
CA ILE A 521 -7.84 48.11 10.46
C ILE A 521 -6.72 48.71 11.29
N VAL A 522 -5.50 48.48 10.87
CA VAL A 522 -4.29 49.00 11.51
C VAL A 522 -3.74 50.13 10.65
N LEU A 523 -3.69 51.35 11.21
CA LEU A 523 -3.26 52.56 10.51
C LEU A 523 -2.01 53.17 11.18
N ASP A 524 -1.11 53.73 10.37
CA ASP A 524 -0.02 54.58 10.87
C ASP A 524 -0.58 55.87 11.50
N SER A 525 -0.18 56.17 12.74
CA SER A 525 -0.60 57.39 13.47
C SER A 525 -0.11 58.70 12.85
N ASN A 526 0.85 58.67 11.92
CA ASN A 526 1.27 59.81 11.12
C ASN A 526 0.25 60.15 10.01
N GLU A 527 -0.48 59.16 9.53
CA GLU A 527 -1.53 59.33 8.51
C GLU A 527 -2.84 59.79 9.17
N PHE A 528 -3.26 59.10 10.24
CA PHE A 528 -4.42 59.47 11.03
C PHE A 528 -4.12 59.44 12.53
N SER A 529 -4.26 60.58 13.19
CA SER A 529 -3.93 60.70 14.61
C SER A 529 -4.92 59.97 15.54
N ASP A 530 -6.17 59.83 15.11
CA ASP A 530 -7.26 59.20 15.85
C ASP A 530 -8.45 58.87 14.93
N PHE A 531 -9.47 58.23 15.50
CA PHE A 531 -10.71 57.88 14.79
C PHE A 531 -11.49 59.10 14.29
N ALA A 532 -11.40 60.26 14.95
CA ALA A 532 -12.08 61.46 14.47
C ALA A 532 -11.46 61.97 13.17
N ALA A 533 -10.13 61.91 13.03
CA ALA A 533 -9.43 62.22 11.79
C ALA A 533 -9.85 61.27 10.66
N VAL A 534 -10.01 59.97 10.94
CA VAL A 534 -10.54 58.99 9.97
C VAL A 534 -11.95 59.36 9.50
N MET A 535 -12.84 59.71 10.43
CA MET A 535 -14.23 60.09 10.09
C MET A 535 -14.31 61.39 9.28
N ASP A 536 -13.43 62.36 9.53
CA ASP A 536 -13.36 63.60 8.75
C ASP A 536 -12.90 63.33 7.30
N ALA A 537 -12.12 62.27 7.09
CA ALA A 537 -11.63 61.83 5.78
C ALA A 537 -12.55 60.80 5.08
N ALA A 538 -13.56 60.28 5.77
CA ALA A 538 -14.45 59.25 5.27
C ALA A 538 -15.60 59.83 4.41
N THR A 539 -15.86 59.19 3.27
CA THR A 539 -17.02 59.46 2.42
C THR A 539 -17.86 58.21 2.26
N VAL A 540 -19.19 58.38 2.13
CA VAL A 540 -20.11 57.26 1.92
C VAL A 540 -20.85 57.48 0.60
N SER A 541 -20.66 56.55 -0.34
CA SER A 541 -21.29 56.59 -1.66
C SER A 541 -21.61 55.18 -2.11
N GLY A 542 -22.78 54.96 -2.72
CA GLY A 542 -23.12 53.65 -3.28
C GLY A 542 -23.33 52.51 -2.27
N GLY A 543 -23.19 52.75 -0.96
CA GLY A 543 -23.20 51.71 0.07
C GLY A 543 -21.80 51.30 0.53
N GLU A 544 -20.76 51.92 -0.05
CA GLU A 544 -19.36 51.76 0.31
C GLU A 544 -18.91 52.93 1.16
N ILE A 545 -17.92 52.68 2.02
CA ILE A 545 -17.21 53.70 2.78
C ILE A 545 -15.83 53.83 2.16
N THR A 546 -15.39 55.06 1.87
CA THR A 546 -14.03 55.32 1.37
C THR A 546 -13.34 56.31 2.30
N ILE A 547 -12.20 55.90 2.88
CA ILE A 547 -11.30 56.76 3.65
C ILE A 547 -10.24 57.29 2.69
N THR A 548 -10.02 58.61 2.65
CA THR A 548 -9.00 59.22 1.80
C THR A 548 -7.81 59.69 2.62
N GLY A 549 -6.64 59.11 2.37
CA GLY A 549 -5.35 59.52 2.91
C GLY A 549 -4.63 60.56 2.05
N GLU A 550 -3.36 60.82 2.38
CA GLU A 550 -2.46 61.70 1.65
C GLU A 550 -2.08 61.14 0.27
N ASN A 551 -1.82 59.83 0.19
CA ASN A 551 -1.29 59.17 -1.01
C ASN A 551 -2.23 58.11 -1.62
N GLY A 552 -3.43 57.94 -1.09
CA GLY A 552 -4.28 56.81 -1.43
C GLY A 552 -5.65 56.78 -0.76
N THR A 553 -6.42 55.73 -1.02
CA THR A 553 -7.74 55.51 -0.42
C THR A 553 -7.91 54.07 0.07
N ILE A 554 -8.74 53.86 1.10
CA ILE A 554 -9.25 52.54 1.47
C ILE A 554 -10.76 52.53 1.25
N THR A 555 -11.27 51.60 0.44
CA THR A 555 -12.70 51.39 0.21
C THR A 555 -13.17 50.10 0.85
N PHE A 556 -14.28 50.16 1.59
CA PHE A 556 -14.87 49.03 2.29
C PHE A 556 -16.18 48.59 1.64
N HIS A 557 -16.27 47.32 1.28
CA HIS A 557 -17.52 46.65 0.89
C HIS A 557 -18.04 45.86 2.10
N GLY A 558 -18.99 46.40 2.87
CA GLY A 558 -19.45 45.70 4.08
C GLY A 558 -20.31 46.52 5.04
N THR A 559 -20.42 46.03 6.28
CA THR A 559 -21.13 46.73 7.37
C THR A 559 -20.35 47.97 7.83
N GLY A 560 -21.04 48.94 8.45
CA GLY A 560 -20.43 50.21 8.85
C GLY A 560 -19.30 50.04 9.87
N ILE A 561 -18.31 50.92 9.78
CA ILE A 561 -17.12 50.97 10.62
C ILE A 561 -17.38 51.67 11.97
N THR A 562 -16.72 51.23 13.04
CA THR A 562 -16.78 51.78 14.39
C THR A 562 -15.39 52.11 14.94
N GLU A 563 -15.31 52.90 16.02
CA GLU A 563 -14.02 53.23 16.66
C GLU A 563 -13.26 51.98 17.12
N GLY A 564 -13.97 50.90 17.48
CA GLY A 564 -13.35 49.65 17.93
C GLY A 564 -12.66 48.86 16.81
N ASP A 565 -12.90 49.23 15.56
CA ASP A 565 -12.36 48.55 14.39
C ASP A 565 -10.97 49.09 14.03
N PHE A 566 -10.49 50.16 14.68
CA PHE A 566 -9.23 50.83 14.34
C PHE A 566 -8.17 50.71 15.43
N LEU A 567 -6.96 50.33 15.00
CA LEU A 567 -5.74 50.42 15.80
C LEU A 567 -4.81 51.44 15.15
N PHE A 568 -4.35 52.41 15.94
CA PHE A 568 -3.40 53.44 15.52
C PHE A 568 -2.03 53.11 16.11
N MET A 569 -1.01 52.92 15.26
CA MET A 569 0.34 52.50 15.68
C MET A 569 1.38 53.61 15.59
#